data_AF-A0A3D0DNU2-F1
#
_entry.id   AF-A0A3D0DNU2-F1
#
_cell.length_a   1.000
_cell.length_b   1.000
_cell.length_c   1.000
_cell.angle_alpha   90.00
_cell.angle_beta   90.00
_cell.angle_gamma   90.00
#
_symmetry.space_group_name_H-M   'P 1'
#
loop_
_entity.id
_entity.type
_entity.pdbx_description
1 polymer ?
#
loop_
_entity_poly.entity_id
_entity_poly.type
_entity_poly.pdbx_seq_one_letter_code
_entity_poly.pdbx_strand_id
1 'polypeptide(L)'
;MAESIIVTTGASIEGYSIHEYLGFISSQAILGSNFISGIAANVADVARKDTAKLEQCREDAENQLIKTAKKKGANAIIGMSMTYAPFEAGSFGIIVSGTAVKVNKIANITDNVHKEIYVSNYYTRLVPRPVKVVLDGNSQSINMKLVCYNYNHEDIQALRCDVEYTNLYDERLVIKNVDFVFSENINLSVIESDFIQSKVSPNDLLLLKDAKITLNKYATPRGVYACNDVPLNVTLSSRRLQALKEKRGIDAVEKYKTDGMIWTCNCGHVNEAGSEECIVCGRKQKDIMTKTAFNYEEMIDRMREKEYVVEIKDVLMQYIKEIDSGVRLELLEIMESGLQYEKTRGNMKETVIEKVEKVFEDASSKD
;
A
#
# COMPACT_ATOMS: atom_id res chain seq x y z
N MET A 1 -12.78 33.99 -7.18
CA MET A 1 -11.60 34.47 -6.42
C MET A 1 -10.39 34.26 -7.30
N ALA A 2 -9.62 35.30 -7.61
CA ALA A 2 -8.47 35.15 -8.50
C ALA A 2 -7.44 34.25 -7.82
N GLU A 3 -7.08 33.12 -8.43
CA GLU A 3 -6.02 32.24 -7.93
C GLU A 3 -4.75 33.08 -7.66
N SER A 4 -4.28 33.01 -6.41
CA SER A 4 -3.01 33.61 -6.00
C SER A 4 -1.87 32.84 -6.69
N ILE A 5 -0.96 33.57 -7.34
CA ILE A 5 0.27 32.99 -7.89
C ILE A 5 1.31 32.91 -6.77
N ILE A 6 2.08 31.83 -6.69
CA ILE A 6 3.16 31.71 -5.68
C ILE A 6 4.36 32.54 -6.14
N VAL A 7 4.96 33.34 -5.26
CA VAL A 7 6.14 34.15 -5.57
C VAL A 7 7.20 33.93 -4.49
N THR A 8 8.44 33.64 -4.90
CA THR A 8 9.57 33.44 -3.97
C THR A 8 10.86 34.01 -4.54
N THR A 9 11.73 34.49 -3.65
CA THR A 9 13.12 34.86 -3.96
C THR A 9 14.03 33.63 -4.11
N GLY A 10 13.61 32.48 -3.58
CA GLY A 10 14.34 31.20 -3.70
C GLY A 10 14.23 30.58 -5.09
N ALA A 11 15.16 29.68 -5.41
CA ALA A 11 15.18 28.95 -6.70
C ALA A 11 14.20 27.76 -6.76
N SER A 12 13.56 27.41 -5.65
CA SER A 12 12.62 26.29 -5.53
C SER A 12 11.50 26.61 -4.53
N ILE A 13 10.44 25.81 -4.56
CA ILE A 13 9.31 25.91 -3.64
C ILE A 13 9.16 24.54 -2.96
N GLU A 14 9.33 24.48 -1.63
CA GLU A 14 9.20 23.23 -0.88
C GLU A 14 7.78 22.65 -0.98
N GLY A 15 7.70 21.32 -1.15
CA GLY A 15 6.42 20.63 -1.37
C GLY A 15 5.82 20.81 -2.77
N TYR A 16 6.54 21.44 -3.70
CA TYR A 16 6.14 21.63 -5.09
C TYR A 16 7.25 21.17 -6.05
N SER A 17 6.86 20.56 -7.16
CA SER A 17 7.78 20.18 -8.24
C SER A 17 7.58 21.10 -9.44
N ILE A 18 8.66 21.74 -9.90
CA ILE A 18 8.67 22.51 -11.15
C ILE A 18 8.64 21.52 -12.33
N HIS A 19 7.63 21.61 -13.18
CA HIS A 19 7.50 20.74 -14.36
C HIS A 19 7.62 21.51 -15.68
N GLU A 20 7.54 22.84 -15.66
CA GLU A 20 7.74 23.66 -16.85
C GLU A 20 8.36 25.02 -16.49
N TYR A 21 9.40 25.43 -17.23
CA TYR A 21 9.99 26.77 -17.14
C TYR A 21 9.49 27.63 -18.31
N LEU A 22 8.77 28.70 -18.03
CA LEU A 22 8.17 29.63 -19.01
C LEU A 22 9.07 30.85 -19.28
N GLY A 23 10.32 30.75 -18.82
CA GLY A 23 11.39 31.72 -19.05
C GLY A 23 11.36 32.94 -18.14
N PHE A 24 12.35 33.80 -18.34
CA PHE A 24 12.53 35.05 -17.61
C PHE A 24 11.36 36.02 -17.81
N ILE A 25 11.05 36.79 -16.78
CA ILE A 25 10.09 37.89 -16.78
C ILE A 25 10.64 39.07 -15.99
N SER A 26 10.28 40.28 -16.40
CA SER A 26 10.63 41.51 -15.71
C SER A 26 9.51 42.55 -15.82
N SER A 27 9.47 43.44 -14.84
CA SER A 27 8.59 44.61 -14.81
C SER A 27 9.32 45.78 -14.15
N GLN A 28 8.81 46.98 -14.38
CA GLN A 28 9.35 48.19 -13.80
C GLN A 28 8.23 49.17 -13.47
N ALA A 29 8.42 49.93 -12.40
CA ALA A 29 7.61 51.09 -12.06
C ALA A 29 8.53 52.28 -11.78
N ILE A 30 8.16 53.46 -12.26
CA ILE A 30 9.00 54.67 -12.23
C ILE A 30 8.25 55.78 -11.49
N LEU A 31 8.91 56.38 -10.51
CA LEU A 31 8.52 57.61 -9.84
C LEU A 31 9.19 58.80 -10.55
N GLY A 32 8.37 59.74 -11.03
CA GLY A 32 8.83 60.93 -11.75
C GLY A 32 9.53 61.95 -10.85
N SER A 33 10.18 62.94 -11.49
CA SER A 33 11.04 63.96 -10.84
C SER A 33 10.37 64.82 -9.76
N ASN A 34 9.04 65.00 -9.83
CA ASN A 34 8.25 65.70 -8.79
C ASN A 34 8.22 64.97 -7.43
N PHE A 35 8.71 63.73 -7.38
CA PHE A 35 8.86 62.96 -6.14
C PHE A 35 10.14 63.36 -5.37
N ILE A 36 11.27 63.52 -6.07
CA ILE A 36 12.56 63.86 -5.45
C ILE A 36 12.56 65.28 -4.86
N SER A 37 11.79 66.21 -5.46
CA SER A 37 11.64 67.57 -4.92
C SER A 37 11.00 67.62 -3.52
N GLY A 38 10.28 66.58 -3.09
CA GLY A 38 9.69 66.50 -1.75
C GLY A 38 10.68 66.04 -0.67
N ILE A 39 11.65 65.19 -1.02
CA ILE A 39 12.61 64.59 -0.08
C ILE A 39 13.60 65.62 0.47
N ALA A 40 13.86 66.70 -0.28
CA ALA A 40 14.77 67.77 0.11
C ALA A 40 14.17 68.83 1.06
N ALA A 41 12.87 68.74 1.42
CA ALA A 41 12.18 69.75 2.22
C ALA A 41 11.59 69.19 3.55
N ASN A 42 12.29 69.41 4.67
CA ASN A 42 11.89 69.25 6.08
C ASN A 42 11.50 67.83 6.62
N VAL A 43 12.26 67.37 7.62
CA VAL A 43 12.52 65.96 7.97
C VAL A 43 11.56 65.36 9.05
N ALA A 44 10.25 65.65 9.02
CA ALA A 44 9.34 65.02 10.01
C ALA A 44 8.00 64.52 9.42
N ASP A 45 7.26 65.35 8.68
CA ASP A 45 5.95 64.95 8.12
C ASP A 45 6.04 64.34 6.69
N VAL A 46 7.17 64.53 6.02
CA VAL A 46 7.43 64.03 4.65
C VAL A 46 7.74 62.52 4.64
N ALA A 47 8.35 62.01 5.70
CA ALA A 47 8.80 60.62 5.78
C ALA A 47 7.66 59.57 5.66
N ARG A 48 6.41 59.90 6.04
CA ARG A 48 5.27 58.96 5.95
C ARG A 48 4.57 58.98 4.59
N LYS A 49 4.52 60.12 3.91
CA LYS A 49 3.86 60.23 2.58
C LYS A 49 4.73 59.63 1.47
N ASP A 50 6.04 59.69 1.64
CA ASP A 50 6.98 59.22 0.62
C ASP A 50 7.23 57.70 0.68
N THR A 51 7.14 57.09 1.87
CA THR A 51 7.15 55.63 2.01
C THR A 51 5.91 54.99 1.37
N ALA A 52 4.73 55.62 1.50
CA ALA A 52 3.50 55.13 0.87
C ALA A 52 3.58 55.13 -0.67
N LYS A 53 4.24 56.12 -1.28
CA LYS A 53 4.44 56.18 -2.74
C LYS A 53 5.46 55.16 -3.24
N LEU A 54 6.55 54.95 -2.49
CA LEU A 54 7.51 53.89 -2.79
C LEU A 54 6.87 52.52 -2.69
N GLU A 55 6.04 52.31 -1.67
CA GLU A 55 5.29 51.07 -1.49
C GLU A 55 4.29 50.84 -2.63
N GLN A 56 3.55 51.88 -3.03
CA GLN A 56 2.67 51.79 -4.19
C GLN A 56 3.45 51.47 -5.48
N CYS A 57 4.61 52.10 -5.70
CA CYS A 57 5.46 51.81 -6.84
C CYS A 57 5.97 50.35 -6.83
N ARG A 58 6.30 49.83 -5.63
CA ARG A 58 6.70 48.43 -5.42
C ARG A 58 5.56 47.49 -5.79
N GLU A 59 4.36 47.74 -5.27
CA GLU A 59 3.17 46.96 -5.57
C GLU A 59 2.82 46.99 -7.05
N ASP A 60 2.92 48.14 -7.72
CA ASP A 60 2.67 48.27 -9.15
C ASP A 60 3.62 47.41 -9.98
N ALA A 61 4.92 47.44 -9.65
CA ALA A 61 5.92 46.61 -10.31
C ALA A 61 5.66 45.12 -10.09
N GLU A 62 5.40 44.68 -8.85
CA GLU A 62 5.09 43.29 -8.52
C GLU A 62 3.81 42.80 -9.22
N ASN A 63 2.74 43.60 -9.17
CA ASN A 63 1.48 43.27 -9.82
C ASN A 63 1.63 43.14 -11.34
N GLN A 64 2.46 43.97 -11.97
CA GLN A 64 2.75 43.88 -13.39
C GLN A 64 3.58 42.64 -13.74
N LEU A 65 4.50 42.23 -12.86
CA LEU A 65 5.26 40.98 -13.00
C LEU A 65 4.32 39.77 -12.94
N ILE A 66 3.44 39.75 -11.93
CA ILE A 66 2.43 38.70 -11.74
C ILE A 66 1.49 38.60 -12.94
N LYS A 67 1.01 39.74 -13.47
CA LYS A 67 0.19 39.75 -14.70
C LYS A 67 0.95 39.15 -15.89
N THR A 68 2.23 39.47 -16.03
CA THR A 68 3.09 38.92 -17.09
C THR A 68 3.27 37.41 -16.93
N ALA A 69 3.51 36.93 -15.72
CA ALA A 69 3.59 35.49 -15.43
C ALA A 69 2.28 34.77 -15.77
N LYS A 70 1.14 35.30 -15.34
CA LYS A 70 -0.19 34.74 -15.63
C LYS A 70 -0.49 34.70 -17.13
N LYS A 71 -0.11 35.74 -17.89
CA LYS A 71 -0.24 35.77 -19.36
C LYS A 71 0.58 34.67 -20.04
N LYS A 72 1.71 34.27 -19.45
CA LYS A 72 2.52 33.13 -19.92
C LYS A 72 1.97 31.77 -19.47
N GLY A 73 0.90 31.74 -18.66
CA GLY A 73 0.34 30.51 -18.10
C GLY A 73 1.09 29.96 -16.88
N ALA A 74 1.91 30.79 -16.22
CA ALA A 74 2.59 30.40 -14.99
C ALA A 74 1.64 30.40 -13.79
N ASN A 75 1.89 29.47 -12.85
CA ASN A 75 1.24 29.45 -11.53
C ASN A 75 2.24 29.73 -10.39
N ALA A 76 3.53 29.92 -10.69
CA ALA A 76 4.53 30.42 -9.74
C ALA A 76 5.64 31.26 -10.39
N ILE A 77 6.31 32.07 -9.58
CA ILE A 77 7.52 32.86 -9.91
C ILE A 77 8.60 32.49 -8.90
N ILE A 78 9.75 32.02 -9.38
CA ILE A 78 10.93 31.69 -8.57
C ILE A 78 12.09 32.64 -8.89
N GLY A 79 13.06 32.72 -7.98
CA GLY A 79 14.25 33.56 -8.13
C GLY A 79 13.89 35.03 -8.27
N MET A 80 12.82 35.48 -7.61
CA MET A 80 12.42 36.89 -7.69
C MET A 80 13.51 37.78 -7.08
N SER A 81 13.89 38.81 -7.82
CA SER A 81 14.81 39.85 -7.38
C SER A 81 14.21 41.22 -7.63
N MET A 82 14.41 42.13 -6.67
CA MET A 82 13.96 43.50 -6.74
C MET A 82 15.16 44.44 -6.61
N THR A 83 15.28 45.37 -7.54
CA THR A 83 16.35 46.36 -7.56
C THR A 83 15.75 47.77 -7.58
N TYR A 84 16.24 48.60 -6.67
CA TYR A 84 15.95 50.03 -6.61
C TYR A 84 17.04 50.77 -7.38
N ALA A 85 16.68 51.47 -8.45
CA ALA A 85 17.64 52.15 -9.32
C ALA A 85 17.27 53.61 -9.54
N PRO A 86 18.23 54.55 -9.43
CA PRO A 86 18.05 55.90 -9.94
C PRO A 86 18.00 55.87 -11.47
N PHE A 87 17.15 56.71 -12.04
CA PHE A 87 17.03 56.94 -13.48
C PHE A 87 17.43 58.38 -13.80
N GLU A 88 17.61 58.68 -15.09
CA GLU A 88 17.94 60.02 -15.55
C GLU A 88 16.86 61.05 -15.17
N ALA A 89 17.23 62.33 -15.18
CA ALA A 89 16.35 63.46 -14.87
C ALA A 89 15.73 63.44 -13.45
N GLY A 90 16.41 62.83 -12.47
CA GLY A 90 15.95 62.80 -11.08
C GLY A 90 14.71 61.92 -10.90
N SER A 91 14.58 60.86 -11.68
CA SER A 91 13.55 59.84 -11.49
C SER A 91 14.14 58.63 -10.76
N PHE A 92 13.27 57.83 -10.15
CA PHE A 92 13.66 56.65 -9.39
C PHE A 92 12.70 55.52 -9.72
N GLY A 93 13.20 54.30 -9.87
CA GLY A 93 12.34 53.19 -10.24
C GLY A 93 12.72 51.88 -9.58
N ILE A 94 11.73 51.00 -9.53
CA ILE A 94 11.82 49.67 -8.98
C ILE A 94 11.72 48.70 -10.14
N ILE A 95 12.76 47.88 -10.32
CA ILE A 95 12.82 46.82 -11.32
C ILE A 95 12.65 45.51 -10.58
N VAL A 96 11.66 44.71 -10.99
CA VAL A 96 11.43 43.37 -10.45
C VAL A 96 11.62 42.36 -11.56
N SER A 97 12.32 41.27 -11.26
CA SER A 97 12.59 40.20 -12.21
C SER A 97 12.46 38.84 -11.56
N GLY A 98 12.27 37.79 -12.36
CA GLY A 98 12.21 36.41 -11.89
C GLY A 98 12.01 35.43 -13.05
N THR A 99 11.77 34.17 -12.71
CA THR A 99 11.48 33.11 -13.69
C THR A 99 10.04 32.62 -13.52
N ALA A 100 9.25 32.72 -14.58
CA ALA A 100 7.89 32.17 -14.61
C ALA A 100 7.96 30.65 -14.75
N VAL A 101 7.26 29.92 -13.88
CA VAL A 101 7.25 28.46 -13.89
C VAL A 101 5.84 27.90 -13.70
N LYS A 102 5.63 26.66 -14.13
CA LYS A 102 4.53 25.84 -13.65
C LYS A 102 5.02 24.84 -12.62
N VAL A 103 4.34 24.83 -11.48
CA VAL A 103 4.56 23.90 -10.38
C VAL A 103 3.31 23.07 -10.13
N ASN A 104 3.52 21.82 -9.74
CA ASN A 104 2.47 21.00 -9.14
C ASN A 104 2.81 20.81 -7.67
N LYS A 105 1.80 20.86 -6.80
CA LYS A 105 1.99 20.41 -5.43
C LYS A 105 2.42 18.95 -5.52
N ILE A 106 3.58 18.62 -4.96
CA ILE A 106 4.00 17.22 -4.84
C ILE A 106 2.91 16.59 -3.99
N ALA A 107 2.23 15.59 -4.54
CA ALA A 107 1.31 14.79 -3.76
C ALA A 107 2.13 14.22 -2.60
N ASN A 108 1.81 14.62 -1.37
CA ASN A 108 2.22 13.83 -0.22
C ASN A 108 1.69 12.44 -0.53
N ILE A 109 2.58 11.46 -0.69
CA ILE A 109 2.21 10.06 -0.59
C ILE A 109 1.36 9.98 0.68
N THR A 110 0.11 9.59 0.52
CA THR A 110 -0.92 9.62 1.56
C THR A 110 -0.34 9.17 2.89
N ASP A 111 -0.36 10.08 3.88
CA ASP A 111 0.13 9.88 5.24
C ASP A 111 -0.65 8.79 6.01
N ASN A 112 -1.50 7.99 5.38
CA ASN A 112 -2.08 6.79 5.98
C ASN A 112 -1.74 5.61 5.08
N VAL A 113 -0.76 4.82 5.49
CA VAL A 113 -0.43 3.53 4.90
C VAL A 113 -1.13 2.45 5.69
N HIS A 114 -1.86 1.58 4.99
CA HIS A 114 -2.57 0.44 5.55
C HIS A 114 -2.09 -0.81 4.83
N LYS A 115 -1.74 -1.85 5.58
CA LYS A 115 -1.38 -3.15 5.02
C LYS A 115 -1.84 -4.27 5.93
N GLU A 116 -2.54 -5.22 5.33
CA GLU A 116 -2.88 -6.47 5.99
C GLU A 116 -2.01 -7.60 5.46
N ILE A 117 -1.46 -8.41 6.37
CA ILE A 117 -0.66 -9.57 6.03
C ILE A 117 -1.24 -10.77 6.76
N TYR A 118 -1.67 -11.78 6.02
CA TYR A 118 -2.11 -13.04 6.60
C TYR A 118 -0.93 -13.80 7.21
N VAL A 119 -1.14 -14.36 8.39
CA VAL A 119 -0.12 -15.12 9.09
C VAL A 119 0.05 -16.49 8.42
N SER A 120 1.29 -16.82 8.04
CA SER A 120 1.64 -18.04 7.29
C SER A 120 2.17 -19.18 8.17
N ASN A 121 1.90 -19.13 9.46
CA ASN A 121 2.12 -20.24 10.38
C ASN A 121 0.94 -20.40 11.35
N TYR A 122 0.74 -21.60 11.89
CA TYR A 122 -0.44 -21.90 12.68
C TYR A 122 -0.21 -23.00 13.72
N TYR A 123 -1.10 -23.03 14.71
CA TYR A 123 -1.10 -24.03 15.79
C TYR A 123 -2.25 -25.01 15.60
N THR A 124 -2.00 -26.31 15.73
CA THR A 124 -3.02 -27.37 15.63
C THR A 124 -3.80 -27.59 16.92
N ARG A 125 -3.44 -26.89 18.00
CA ARG A 125 -4.11 -26.94 19.32
C ARG A 125 -5.03 -25.72 19.53
N LEU A 126 -5.86 -25.81 20.56
CA LEU A 126 -6.84 -24.80 20.98
C LEU A 126 -6.17 -23.67 21.78
N VAL A 127 -5.32 -22.90 21.11
CA VAL A 127 -4.78 -21.62 21.61
C VAL A 127 -5.35 -20.46 20.78
N PRO A 128 -5.36 -19.22 21.29
CA PRO A 128 -5.67 -18.05 20.46
C PRO A 128 -4.74 -18.05 19.25
N ARG A 129 -5.30 -18.22 18.06
CA ARG A 129 -4.52 -18.48 16.85
C ARG A 129 -4.31 -17.19 16.07
N PRO A 130 -3.08 -16.66 15.93
CA PRO A 130 -2.80 -15.56 15.02
C PRO A 130 -3.23 -15.89 13.59
N VAL A 131 -3.97 -15.01 12.94
CA VAL A 131 -4.45 -15.21 11.55
C VAL A 131 -4.09 -14.07 10.61
N LYS A 132 -3.95 -12.84 11.14
CA LYS A 132 -3.65 -11.66 10.35
C LYS A 132 -2.94 -10.61 11.21
N VAL A 133 -1.97 -9.93 10.63
CA VAL A 133 -1.36 -8.73 11.21
C VAL A 133 -1.80 -7.54 10.36
N VAL A 134 -2.29 -6.50 11.01
CA VAL A 134 -2.69 -5.25 10.35
C VAL A 134 -1.70 -4.17 10.76
N LEU A 135 -1.14 -3.48 9.77
CA LEU A 135 -0.16 -2.43 9.93
C LEU A 135 -0.75 -1.13 9.40
N ASP A 136 -0.92 -0.16 10.29
CA ASP A 136 -1.44 1.17 9.99
C ASP A 136 -0.45 2.23 10.43
N GLY A 137 -0.18 3.20 9.58
CA GLY A 137 0.75 4.25 9.98
C GLY A 137 0.84 5.38 9.00
N ASN A 138 1.82 6.23 9.23
CA ASN A 138 2.10 7.42 8.44
C ASN A 138 3.60 7.50 8.12
N SER A 139 4.02 8.63 7.56
CA SER A 139 5.41 8.92 7.24
C SER A 139 6.37 8.87 8.45
N GLN A 140 5.87 8.87 9.70
CA GLN A 140 6.68 8.92 10.92
C GLN A 140 6.65 7.63 11.73
N SER A 141 5.53 6.91 11.75
CA SER A 141 5.35 5.74 12.60
C SER A 141 4.38 4.74 12.00
N ILE A 142 4.68 3.46 12.18
CA ILE A 142 3.79 2.34 11.88
C ILE A 142 3.31 1.77 13.20
N ASN A 143 2.01 1.61 13.34
CA ASN A 143 1.36 0.85 14.38
C ASN A 143 0.94 -0.51 13.82
N MET A 144 0.82 -1.50 14.69
CA MET A 144 0.38 -2.82 14.34
C MET A 144 -0.67 -3.33 15.31
N LYS A 145 -1.61 -4.13 14.81
CA LYS A 145 -2.51 -4.94 15.62
C LYS A 145 -2.48 -6.39 15.15
N LEU A 146 -2.82 -7.30 16.06
CA LEU A 146 -2.91 -8.72 15.81
C LEU A 146 -4.36 -9.17 15.80
N VAL A 147 -4.76 -9.87 14.74
CA VAL A 147 -6.06 -10.53 14.65
C VAL A 147 -5.86 -12.01 14.90
N CYS A 148 -6.64 -12.55 15.84
CA CYS A 148 -6.59 -13.95 16.22
C CYS A 148 -7.95 -14.62 16.06
N TYR A 149 -7.94 -15.92 15.75
CA TYR A 149 -9.10 -16.78 15.85
C TYR A 149 -9.13 -17.44 17.24
N ASN A 150 -10.26 -17.32 17.92
CA ASN A 150 -10.48 -17.76 19.29
C ASN A 150 -11.46 -18.94 19.31
N TYR A 151 -10.92 -20.16 19.16
CA TYR A 151 -11.74 -21.38 19.12
C TYR A 151 -12.48 -21.68 20.42
N ASN A 152 -11.91 -21.28 21.57
CA ASN A 152 -12.50 -21.57 22.87
C ASN A 152 -13.52 -20.52 23.33
N HIS A 153 -13.67 -19.42 22.58
CA HIS A 153 -14.43 -18.25 23.00
C HIS A 153 -14.02 -17.76 24.41
N GLU A 154 -12.75 -17.94 24.77
CA GLU A 154 -12.23 -17.47 26.05
C GLU A 154 -12.00 -15.95 26.01
N ASP A 155 -12.16 -15.30 27.15
CA ASP A 155 -11.80 -13.89 27.30
C ASP A 155 -10.27 -13.74 27.32
N ILE A 156 -9.69 -13.47 26.16
CA ILE A 156 -8.25 -13.27 26.00
C ILE A 156 -7.94 -11.81 26.30
N GLN A 157 -7.16 -11.56 27.35
CA GLN A 157 -6.78 -10.21 27.78
C GLN A 157 -5.49 -9.74 27.10
N ALA A 158 -4.52 -10.64 26.93
CA ALA A 158 -3.24 -10.31 26.30
C ALA A 158 -2.56 -11.53 25.67
N LEU A 159 -1.72 -11.27 24.66
CA LEU A 159 -0.82 -12.24 24.01
C LEU A 159 0.60 -11.68 24.01
N ARG A 160 1.59 -12.49 24.38
CA ARG A 160 3.00 -12.21 24.09
C ARG A 160 3.49 -13.10 22.97
N CYS A 161 3.97 -12.49 21.89
CA CYS A 161 4.42 -13.18 20.70
C CYS A 161 5.75 -12.63 20.15
N ASP A 162 6.48 -13.46 19.43
CA ASP A 162 7.49 -13.00 18.48
C ASP A 162 6.84 -12.83 17.09
N VAL A 163 7.15 -11.73 16.41
CA VAL A 163 6.63 -11.38 15.09
C VAL A 163 7.80 -11.41 14.09
N GLU A 164 7.75 -12.31 13.13
CA GLU A 164 8.73 -12.41 12.03
C GLU A 164 8.08 -11.95 10.73
N TYR A 165 8.59 -10.88 10.14
CA TYR A 165 8.21 -10.44 8.80
C TYR A 165 9.25 -10.85 7.78
N THR A 166 8.79 -11.17 6.58
CA THR A 166 9.68 -11.38 5.41
C THR A 166 9.35 -10.35 4.32
N ASN A 167 10.38 -9.70 3.76
CA ASN A 167 10.20 -8.73 2.68
C ASN A 167 10.26 -9.38 1.29
N LEU A 168 10.04 -8.58 0.22
CA LEU A 168 10.11 -9.04 -1.17
C LEU A 168 11.47 -9.64 -1.55
N TYR A 169 12.54 -9.28 -0.84
CA TYR A 169 13.91 -9.78 -1.03
C TYR A 169 14.26 -10.98 -0.14
N ASP A 170 13.27 -11.59 0.53
CA ASP A 170 13.44 -12.73 1.44
C ASP A 170 14.28 -12.42 2.70
N GLU A 171 14.46 -11.14 3.02
CA GLU A 171 15.09 -10.72 4.27
C GLU A 171 14.08 -10.76 5.42
N ARG A 172 14.56 -11.13 6.61
CA ARG A 172 13.73 -11.36 7.79
C ARG A 172 13.93 -10.27 8.83
N LEU A 173 12.82 -9.69 9.28
CA LEU A 173 12.75 -8.77 10.42
C LEU A 173 12.03 -9.47 11.57
N VAL A 174 12.74 -9.71 12.67
CA VAL A 174 12.16 -10.37 13.87
C VAL A 174 12.01 -9.36 15.00
N ILE A 175 10.77 -9.14 15.43
CA ILE A 175 10.41 -8.34 16.60
C ILE A 175 10.03 -9.30 17.74
N LYS A 176 10.88 -9.39 18.76
CA LYS A 176 10.68 -10.32 19.88
C LYS A 176 9.85 -9.74 21.01
N ASN A 177 9.15 -10.61 21.73
CA ASN A 177 8.40 -10.31 22.96
C ASN A 177 7.41 -9.14 22.81
N VAL A 178 6.64 -9.14 21.73
CA VAL A 178 5.60 -8.15 21.48
C VAL A 178 4.37 -8.51 22.29
N ASP A 179 3.87 -7.55 23.09
CA ASP A 179 2.66 -7.71 23.89
C ASP A 179 1.47 -7.06 23.18
N PHE A 180 0.47 -7.86 22.83
CA PHE A 180 -0.82 -7.43 22.28
C PHE A 180 -1.88 -7.50 23.36
N VAL A 181 -2.63 -6.41 23.55
CA VAL A 181 -3.72 -6.30 24.55
C VAL A 181 -5.06 -6.25 23.84
N PHE A 182 -6.08 -6.85 24.42
CA PHE A 182 -7.43 -6.94 23.85
C PHE A 182 -8.42 -6.26 24.78
N SER A 183 -8.80 -5.02 24.46
CA SER A 183 -9.67 -4.23 25.33
C SER A 183 -11.17 -4.46 25.10
N GLU A 184 -11.59 -4.89 23.89
CA GLU A 184 -13.02 -4.92 23.49
C GLU A 184 -13.44 -6.21 22.75
N ASN A 185 -13.20 -7.42 23.29
CA ASN A 185 -13.46 -8.67 22.54
C ASN A 185 -14.07 -9.83 23.35
N ILE A 186 -15.24 -9.63 23.95
CA ILE A 186 -15.89 -10.69 24.75
C ILE A 186 -16.60 -11.71 23.86
N ASN A 187 -16.25 -13.00 24.00
CA ASN A 187 -16.90 -14.17 23.36
C ASN A 187 -16.90 -14.21 21.81
N LEU A 188 -16.06 -13.42 21.15
CA LEU A 188 -15.97 -13.40 19.69
C LEU A 188 -15.04 -14.51 19.17
N SER A 189 -15.42 -15.18 18.07
CA SER A 189 -14.54 -16.13 17.37
C SER A 189 -13.34 -15.46 16.72
N VAL A 190 -13.45 -14.17 16.39
CA VAL A 190 -12.35 -13.36 15.87
C VAL A 190 -12.15 -12.20 16.83
N ILE A 191 -10.94 -12.11 17.36
CA ILE A 191 -10.55 -11.08 18.33
C ILE A 191 -9.44 -10.23 17.75
N GLU A 192 -9.50 -8.92 17.99
CA GLU A 192 -8.51 -7.97 17.48
C GLU A 192 -7.84 -7.23 18.64
N SER A 193 -6.51 -7.21 18.65
CA SER A 193 -5.80 -6.43 19.65
C SER A 193 -5.97 -4.94 19.40
N ASP A 194 -5.72 -4.15 20.44
CA ASP A 194 -5.47 -2.72 20.27
C ASP A 194 -4.22 -2.51 19.40
N PHE A 195 -4.13 -1.33 18.78
CA PHE A 195 -2.93 -0.92 18.06
C PHE A 195 -1.79 -0.63 19.03
N ILE A 196 -0.61 -1.16 18.70
CA ILE A 196 0.65 -0.88 19.39
C ILE A 196 1.67 -0.33 18.39
N GLN A 197 2.66 0.43 18.87
CA GLN A 197 3.72 0.93 17.99
C GLN A 197 4.58 -0.24 17.47
N SER A 198 4.73 -0.32 16.15
CA SER A 198 5.59 -1.31 15.48
C SER A 198 7.02 -0.80 15.35
N LYS A 199 7.97 -1.74 15.21
CA LYS A 199 9.38 -1.43 14.85
C LYS A 199 9.63 -1.43 13.34
N VAL A 200 8.60 -1.64 12.53
CA VAL A 200 8.67 -1.59 11.07
C VAL A 200 8.82 -0.14 10.60
N SER A 201 9.78 0.12 9.72
CA SER A 201 9.96 1.43 9.07
C SER A 201 8.83 1.70 8.07
N PRO A 202 8.34 2.94 7.93
CA PRO A 202 7.36 3.29 6.90
C PRO A 202 7.79 2.91 5.47
N ASN A 203 9.09 2.97 5.18
CA ASN A 203 9.65 2.60 3.87
C ASN A 203 9.58 1.09 3.59
N ASP A 204 9.62 0.27 4.65
CA ASP A 204 9.66 -1.19 4.52
C ASP A 204 8.26 -1.80 4.44
N LEU A 205 7.23 -1.06 4.87
CA LEU A 205 5.87 -1.56 4.97
C LEU A 205 5.37 -2.14 3.65
N LEU A 206 5.54 -1.42 2.54
CA LEU A 206 5.11 -1.87 1.23
C LEU A 206 5.90 -3.09 0.73
N LEU A 207 7.10 -3.32 1.24
CA LEU A 207 7.96 -4.44 0.88
C LEU A 207 7.64 -5.73 1.64
N LEU A 208 6.88 -5.68 2.73
CA LEU A 208 6.54 -6.89 3.50
C LEU A 208 5.62 -7.83 2.69
N LYS A 209 5.96 -9.11 2.54
CA LYS A 209 5.12 -10.07 1.79
C LYS A 209 4.53 -11.19 2.64
N ASP A 210 5.09 -11.42 3.82
CA ASP A 210 4.74 -12.53 4.70
C ASP A 210 4.94 -12.16 6.17
N ALA A 211 4.16 -12.80 7.05
CA ALA A 211 4.27 -12.66 8.49
C ALA A 211 4.10 -14.03 9.17
N LYS A 212 4.97 -14.31 10.14
CA LYS A 212 4.89 -15.48 11.03
C LYS A 212 4.85 -15.02 12.46
N ILE A 213 3.99 -15.64 13.25
CA ILE A 213 3.79 -15.30 14.66
C ILE A 213 4.10 -16.51 15.52
N THR A 214 4.99 -16.35 16.49
CA THR A 214 5.26 -17.38 17.50
C THR A 214 4.68 -16.91 18.83
N LEU A 215 3.62 -17.57 19.27
CA LEU A 215 2.98 -17.32 20.56
C LEU A 215 3.88 -17.87 21.69
N ASN A 216 4.24 -17.02 22.65
CA ASN A 216 5.00 -17.43 23.84
C ASN A 216 4.06 -17.67 25.05
N LYS A 217 3.09 -16.77 25.27
CA LYS A 217 2.12 -16.87 26.36
C LYS A 217 0.87 -16.04 26.09
N TYR A 218 -0.22 -16.39 26.74
CA TYR A 218 -1.46 -15.63 26.72
C TYR A 218 -2.07 -15.53 28.11
N ALA A 219 -2.85 -14.48 28.34
CA ALA A 219 -3.51 -14.21 29.61
C ALA A 219 -5.03 -14.19 29.43
N THR A 220 -5.73 -14.75 30.41
CA THR A 220 -7.18 -14.69 30.56
C THR A 220 -7.50 -14.27 32.00
N PRO A 221 -8.76 -13.94 32.35
CA PRO A 221 -9.15 -13.67 33.74
C PRO A 221 -8.82 -14.81 34.71
N ARG A 222 -8.61 -16.04 34.22
CA ARG A 222 -8.31 -17.23 35.03
C ARG A 222 -6.81 -17.40 35.30
N GLY A 223 -5.93 -16.79 34.51
CA GLY A 223 -4.49 -16.92 34.68
C GLY A 223 -3.67 -16.67 33.41
N VAL A 224 -2.37 -16.95 33.51
CA VAL A 224 -1.40 -16.82 32.42
C VAL A 224 -0.94 -18.21 31.99
N TYR A 225 -1.00 -18.48 30.68
CA TYR A 225 -0.72 -19.77 30.08
C TYR A 225 0.47 -19.65 29.14
N ALA A 226 1.48 -20.51 29.31
CA ALA A 226 2.62 -20.60 28.40
C ALA A 226 2.26 -21.45 27.18
N CYS A 227 2.69 -21.01 26.00
CA CYS A 227 2.62 -21.79 24.77
C CYS A 227 4.03 -22.29 24.43
N ASN A 228 4.25 -23.59 24.59
CA ASN A 228 5.53 -24.24 24.28
C ASN A 228 5.49 -24.98 22.94
N ASP A 229 4.38 -24.86 22.20
CA ASP A 229 4.21 -25.55 20.93
C ASP A 229 4.97 -24.81 19.83
N VAL A 230 5.49 -25.57 18.87
CA VAL A 230 6.11 -25.00 17.66
C VAL A 230 5.04 -24.88 16.57
N PRO A 231 4.81 -23.68 16.00
CA PRO A 231 3.82 -23.52 14.94
C PRO A 231 4.26 -24.20 13.64
N LEU A 232 3.30 -24.73 12.89
CA LEU A 232 3.50 -25.28 11.55
C LEU A 232 3.47 -24.16 10.50
N ASN A 233 4.28 -24.28 9.46
CA ASN A 233 4.25 -23.34 8.33
C ASN A 233 3.16 -23.73 7.34
N VAL A 234 2.52 -22.71 6.76
CA VAL A 234 1.67 -22.83 5.58
C VAL A 234 2.56 -23.03 4.36
N THR A 235 2.19 -23.97 3.50
CA THR A 235 2.91 -24.29 2.25
C THR A 235 2.40 -23.50 1.04
N LEU A 236 1.21 -22.90 1.15
CA LEU A 236 0.60 -22.07 0.11
C LEU A 236 1.33 -20.73 -0.03
N SER A 237 1.39 -20.20 -1.26
CA SER A 237 1.85 -18.83 -1.50
C SER A 237 0.90 -17.80 -0.85
N SER A 238 1.38 -16.58 -0.57
CA SER A 238 0.58 -15.54 0.10
C SER A 238 -0.76 -15.26 -0.60
N ARG A 239 -0.76 -15.21 -1.94
CA ARG A 239 -1.98 -15.02 -2.76
C ARG A 239 -2.96 -16.19 -2.60
N ARG A 240 -2.48 -17.43 -2.60
CA ARG A 240 -3.33 -18.62 -2.41
C ARG A 240 -3.87 -18.73 -1.00
N LEU A 241 -3.06 -18.39 0.00
CA LEU A 241 -3.49 -18.34 1.39
C LEU A 241 -4.60 -17.31 1.59
N GLN A 242 -4.46 -16.12 1.00
CA GLN A 242 -5.50 -15.10 0.99
C GLN A 242 -6.80 -15.63 0.36
N ALA A 243 -6.76 -16.15 -0.86
CA ALA A 243 -7.93 -16.67 -1.55
C ALA A 243 -8.62 -17.80 -0.75
N LEU A 244 -7.82 -18.70 -0.14
CA LEU A 244 -8.34 -19.75 0.71
C LEU A 244 -9.06 -19.18 1.95
N LYS A 245 -8.49 -18.18 2.61
CA LYS A 245 -9.09 -17.54 3.79
C LYS A 245 -10.39 -16.81 3.46
N GLU A 246 -10.43 -16.11 2.33
CA GLU A 246 -11.64 -15.45 1.83
C GLU A 246 -12.76 -16.48 1.56
N LYS A 247 -12.41 -17.63 0.96
CA LYS A 247 -13.38 -18.67 0.60
C LYS A 247 -13.82 -19.56 1.78
N ARG A 248 -12.92 -19.90 2.69
CA ARG A 248 -13.13 -20.93 3.72
C ARG A 248 -13.12 -20.41 5.15
N GLY A 249 -12.85 -19.12 5.34
CA GLY A 249 -12.76 -18.45 6.64
C GLY A 249 -11.33 -18.08 7.05
N ILE A 250 -11.21 -17.06 7.88
CA ILE A 250 -9.94 -16.41 8.26
C ILE A 250 -8.91 -17.36 8.90
N ASP A 251 -9.36 -18.46 9.51
CA ASP A 251 -8.54 -19.49 10.16
C ASP A 251 -8.08 -20.60 9.21
N ALA A 252 -8.48 -20.56 7.94
CA ALA A 252 -8.06 -21.53 6.93
C ALA A 252 -6.57 -21.37 6.59
N VAL A 253 -5.87 -22.50 6.47
CA VAL A 253 -4.42 -22.59 6.28
C VAL A 253 -4.01 -23.72 5.34
N GLU A 254 -4.92 -24.65 5.05
CA GLU A 254 -4.66 -25.81 4.18
C GLU A 254 -5.95 -26.18 3.43
N LYS A 255 -5.82 -26.91 2.34
CA LYS A 255 -6.95 -27.50 1.62
C LYS A 255 -7.41 -28.78 2.30
N TYR A 256 -8.67 -29.14 2.06
CA TYR A 256 -9.15 -30.46 2.45
C TYR A 256 -8.34 -31.54 1.73
N LYS A 257 -7.83 -32.51 2.50
CA LYS A 257 -7.09 -33.69 2.02
C LYS A 257 -7.52 -34.91 2.83
N THR A 258 -7.60 -36.08 2.21
CA THR A 258 -7.87 -37.34 2.91
C THR A 258 -7.19 -38.51 2.20
N ASP A 259 -6.74 -39.49 2.97
CA ASP A 259 -6.21 -40.77 2.48
C ASP A 259 -7.14 -41.95 2.82
N GLY A 260 -8.33 -41.65 3.36
CA GLY A 260 -9.31 -42.63 3.85
C GLY A 260 -9.10 -43.08 5.31
N MET A 261 -7.93 -42.87 5.91
CA MET A 261 -7.65 -43.16 7.33
C MET A 261 -7.69 -41.91 8.19
N ILE A 262 -7.32 -40.77 7.61
CA ILE A 262 -7.40 -39.45 8.22
C ILE A 262 -7.92 -38.43 7.20
N TRP A 263 -8.35 -37.26 7.70
CA TRP A 263 -8.61 -36.11 6.85
C TRP A 263 -8.14 -34.81 7.48
N THR A 264 -7.53 -33.96 6.66
CA THR A 264 -7.04 -32.64 7.05
C THR A 264 -8.13 -31.60 6.79
N CYS A 265 -8.52 -30.88 7.83
CA CYS A 265 -9.46 -29.78 7.75
C CYS A 265 -8.80 -28.52 7.16
N ASN A 266 -9.61 -27.57 6.67
CA ASN A 266 -9.08 -26.29 6.22
C ASN A 266 -8.34 -25.50 7.31
N CYS A 267 -8.67 -25.71 8.58
CA CYS A 267 -7.94 -25.11 9.71
C CYS A 267 -6.58 -25.79 9.98
N GLY A 268 -6.18 -26.79 9.19
CA GLY A 268 -4.92 -27.52 9.29
C GLY A 268 -4.89 -28.63 10.34
N HIS A 269 -5.98 -28.84 11.08
CA HIS A 269 -6.07 -29.99 12.00
C HIS A 269 -6.36 -31.29 11.24
N VAL A 270 -5.68 -32.36 11.65
CA VAL A 270 -5.84 -33.71 11.10
C VAL A 270 -6.80 -34.50 11.99
N ASN A 271 -7.90 -34.97 11.41
CA ASN A 271 -8.94 -35.73 12.10
C ASN A 271 -8.87 -37.21 11.71
N GLU A 272 -9.32 -38.08 12.60
CA GLU A 272 -9.43 -39.52 12.35
C GLU A 272 -10.55 -39.85 11.35
N ALA A 273 -10.41 -40.97 10.63
CA ALA A 273 -11.45 -41.50 9.77
C ALA A 273 -12.77 -41.70 10.53
N GLY A 274 -13.87 -41.32 9.89
CA GLY A 274 -15.22 -41.40 10.47
C GLY A 274 -15.61 -40.19 11.31
N SER A 275 -14.69 -39.28 11.65
CA SER A 275 -15.04 -38.00 12.28
C SER A 275 -15.81 -37.12 11.29
N GLU A 276 -17.09 -36.88 11.54
CA GLU A 276 -17.94 -36.06 10.66
C GLU A 276 -17.61 -34.56 10.73
N GLU A 277 -16.98 -34.11 11.81
CA GLU A 277 -16.66 -32.71 12.11
C GLU A 277 -15.22 -32.58 12.59
N CYS A 278 -14.60 -31.44 12.29
CA CYS A 278 -13.27 -31.15 12.79
C CYS A 278 -13.31 -30.80 14.28
N ILE A 279 -12.53 -31.51 15.10
CA ILE A 279 -12.51 -31.31 16.56
C ILE A 279 -12.03 -29.92 17.00
N VAL A 280 -11.27 -29.22 16.16
CA VAL A 280 -10.76 -27.86 16.47
C VAL A 280 -11.72 -26.78 16.04
N CYS A 281 -12.18 -26.79 14.79
CA CYS A 281 -12.96 -25.69 14.22
C CYS A 281 -14.45 -25.99 14.02
N GLY A 282 -14.91 -27.21 14.29
CA GLY A 282 -16.31 -27.62 14.12
C GLY A 282 -16.80 -27.75 12.67
N ARG A 283 -16.00 -27.39 11.66
CA ARG A 283 -16.39 -27.60 10.25
C ARG A 283 -16.71 -29.07 9.97
N LYS A 284 -17.86 -29.30 9.34
CA LYS A 284 -18.27 -30.64 8.87
C LYS A 284 -17.42 -31.05 7.67
N GLN A 285 -16.91 -32.28 7.71
CA GLN A 285 -16.11 -32.87 6.65
C GLN A 285 -16.84 -32.78 5.31
N LYS A 286 -18.13 -33.13 5.29
CA LYS A 286 -18.96 -33.10 4.06
C LYS A 286 -19.11 -31.71 3.44
N ASP A 287 -19.02 -30.64 4.22
CA ASP A 287 -19.22 -29.25 3.75
C ASP A 287 -17.94 -28.69 3.12
N ILE A 288 -16.78 -29.19 3.56
CA ILE A 288 -15.47 -28.80 3.01
C ILE A 288 -14.93 -29.79 1.98
N MET A 289 -15.42 -31.03 2.02
CA MET A 289 -15.17 -32.05 1.02
C MET A 289 -15.76 -31.56 -0.29
N THR A 290 -14.90 -30.96 -1.11
CA THR A 290 -15.27 -30.54 -2.44
C THR A 290 -15.56 -31.84 -3.19
N LYS A 291 -16.80 -32.08 -3.62
CA LYS A 291 -17.15 -33.20 -4.51
C LYS A 291 -16.36 -32.98 -5.81
N THR A 292 -15.16 -33.54 -5.83
CA THR A 292 -14.15 -33.54 -6.88
C THR A 292 -14.40 -32.54 -8.00
N ALA A 293 -14.19 -31.26 -7.71
CA ALA A 293 -13.80 -30.31 -8.74
C ALA A 293 -12.30 -30.51 -8.94
N PHE A 294 -11.90 -30.86 -10.16
CA PHE A 294 -10.52 -30.96 -10.63
C PHE A 294 -9.56 -30.01 -9.88
N ASN A 295 -8.50 -30.54 -9.25
CA ASN A 295 -7.52 -29.74 -8.49
C ASN A 295 -6.56 -29.01 -9.43
N TYR A 296 -7.06 -27.97 -10.09
CA TYR A 296 -6.31 -27.21 -11.09
C TYR A 296 -5.02 -26.57 -10.54
N GLU A 297 -4.90 -26.33 -9.24
CA GLU A 297 -3.71 -25.70 -8.65
C GLU A 297 -2.45 -26.56 -8.77
N GLU A 298 -2.57 -27.88 -8.66
CA GLU A 298 -1.43 -28.79 -8.88
C GLU A 298 -0.93 -28.69 -10.33
N MET A 299 -1.87 -28.66 -11.28
CA MET A 299 -1.56 -28.44 -12.68
C MET A 299 -0.87 -27.08 -12.88
N ILE A 300 -1.37 -26.01 -12.26
CA ILE A 300 -0.76 -24.68 -12.32
C ILE A 300 0.66 -24.67 -11.76
N ASP A 301 0.94 -25.36 -10.65
CA ASP A 301 2.29 -25.44 -10.10
C ASP A 301 3.26 -26.10 -11.08
N ARG A 302 2.84 -27.19 -11.72
CA ARG A 302 3.62 -27.83 -12.79
C ARG A 302 3.79 -26.95 -14.02
N MET A 303 2.84 -26.07 -14.33
CA MET A 303 2.98 -25.06 -15.38
C MET A 303 4.01 -23.99 -15.01
N ARG A 304 4.06 -23.56 -13.74
CA ARG A 304 5.03 -22.56 -13.24
C ARG A 304 6.47 -23.06 -13.32
N GLU A 305 6.71 -24.36 -13.33
CA GLU A 305 8.03 -24.95 -13.54
C GLU A 305 8.53 -24.89 -14.99
N LYS A 306 7.65 -24.57 -15.96
CA LYS A 306 7.99 -24.53 -17.39
C LYS A 306 8.47 -23.16 -17.83
N GLU A 307 9.22 -23.10 -18.93
CA GLU A 307 9.79 -21.84 -19.41
C GLU A 307 8.95 -21.23 -20.54
N TYR A 308 8.37 -22.08 -21.39
CA TYR A 308 7.63 -21.65 -22.59
C TYR A 308 6.16 -22.09 -22.56
N VAL A 309 5.29 -21.37 -23.27
CA VAL A 309 3.84 -21.65 -23.32
C VAL A 309 3.55 -23.02 -23.95
N VAL A 310 4.41 -23.52 -24.84
CA VAL A 310 4.25 -24.87 -25.43
C VAL A 310 4.33 -25.97 -24.37
N GLU A 311 5.25 -25.85 -23.42
CA GLU A 311 5.39 -26.81 -22.33
C GLU A 311 4.24 -26.67 -21.32
N ILE A 312 3.77 -25.45 -21.08
CA ILE A 312 2.59 -25.17 -20.25
C ILE A 312 1.35 -25.84 -20.86
N LYS A 313 1.19 -25.75 -22.19
CA LYS A 313 0.13 -26.44 -22.92
C LYS A 313 0.25 -27.96 -22.76
N ASP A 314 1.45 -28.52 -22.83
CA ASP A 314 1.65 -29.96 -22.62
C ASP A 314 1.23 -30.40 -21.21
N VAL A 315 1.49 -29.56 -20.19
CA VAL A 315 0.99 -29.78 -18.83
C VAL A 315 -0.54 -29.75 -18.81
N LEU A 316 -1.19 -28.74 -19.41
CA LEU A 316 -2.66 -28.68 -19.50
C LEU A 316 -3.25 -29.95 -20.12
N MET A 317 -2.65 -30.42 -21.21
CA MET A 317 -3.12 -31.59 -21.95
C MET A 317 -3.07 -32.89 -21.14
N GLN A 318 -2.17 -33.01 -20.16
CA GLN A 318 -2.13 -34.16 -19.26
C GLN A 318 -3.37 -34.24 -18.36
N TYR A 319 -3.95 -33.09 -18.00
CA TYR A 319 -5.07 -32.98 -17.08
C TYR A 319 -6.41 -32.69 -17.77
N ILE A 320 -6.42 -32.41 -19.08
CA ILE A 320 -7.60 -31.94 -19.82
C ILE A 320 -8.83 -32.87 -19.69
N LYS A 321 -8.61 -34.18 -19.50
CA LYS A 321 -9.69 -35.17 -19.35
C LYS A 321 -10.42 -35.07 -18.00
N GLU A 322 -9.74 -34.55 -16.98
CA GLU A 322 -10.26 -34.40 -15.62
C GLU A 322 -10.93 -33.04 -15.42
N ILE A 323 -10.59 -32.05 -16.25
CA ILE A 323 -11.18 -30.71 -16.27
C ILE A 323 -12.64 -30.77 -16.75
N ASP A 324 -13.54 -29.97 -16.17
CA ASP A 324 -14.94 -29.87 -16.62
C ASP A 324 -15.05 -29.38 -18.08
N SER A 325 -15.98 -29.98 -18.83
CA SER A 325 -16.16 -29.68 -20.25
C SER A 325 -16.50 -28.22 -20.56
N GLY A 326 -17.14 -27.50 -19.63
CA GLY A 326 -17.54 -26.11 -19.78
C GLY A 326 -16.37 -25.12 -19.80
N VAL A 327 -15.23 -25.46 -19.18
CA VAL A 327 -14.04 -24.58 -19.13
C VAL A 327 -12.92 -25.01 -20.08
N ARG A 328 -12.95 -26.25 -20.61
CA ARG A 328 -11.90 -26.77 -21.52
C ARG A 328 -11.65 -25.87 -22.74
N LEU A 329 -12.72 -25.36 -23.35
CA LEU A 329 -12.62 -24.57 -24.56
C LEU A 329 -11.87 -23.25 -24.31
N GLU A 330 -12.25 -22.54 -23.25
CA GLU A 330 -11.61 -21.28 -22.85
C GLU A 330 -10.13 -21.48 -22.51
N LEU A 331 -9.79 -22.56 -21.81
CA LEU A 331 -8.39 -22.90 -21.49
C LEU A 331 -7.56 -23.16 -22.75
N LEU A 332 -8.11 -23.88 -23.73
CA LEU A 332 -7.43 -24.13 -25.01
C LEU A 332 -7.26 -22.83 -25.83
N GLU A 333 -8.26 -21.95 -25.83
CA GLU A 333 -8.16 -20.63 -26.48
C GLU A 333 -7.06 -19.77 -25.86
N ILE A 334 -6.95 -19.77 -24.53
CA ILE A 334 -5.86 -19.08 -23.81
C ILE A 334 -4.50 -19.63 -24.24
N MET A 335 -4.34 -20.95 -24.34
CA MET A 335 -3.09 -21.57 -24.79
C MET A 335 -2.73 -21.18 -26.22
N GLU A 336 -3.68 -21.27 -27.17
CA GLU A 336 -3.45 -20.91 -28.57
C GLU A 336 -3.09 -19.43 -28.73
N SER A 337 -3.82 -18.56 -28.03
CA SER A 337 -3.52 -17.12 -28.00
C SER A 337 -2.13 -16.86 -27.43
N GLY A 338 -1.78 -17.49 -26.30
CA GLY A 338 -0.48 -17.38 -25.67
C GLY A 338 0.66 -17.79 -26.59
N LEU A 339 0.54 -18.94 -27.27
CA LEU A 339 1.52 -19.42 -28.25
C LEU A 339 1.71 -18.46 -29.42
N GLN A 340 0.64 -17.85 -29.91
CA GLN A 340 0.71 -16.88 -31.00
C GLN A 340 1.41 -15.59 -30.56
N TYR A 341 1.09 -15.08 -29.38
CA TYR A 341 1.74 -13.89 -28.84
C TYR A 341 3.20 -14.16 -28.49
N GLU A 342 3.54 -15.33 -27.96
CA GLU A 342 4.91 -15.65 -27.59
C GLU A 342 5.87 -15.60 -28.78
N LYS A 343 5.42 -16.09 -29.94
CA LYS A 343 6.16 -16.01 -31.20
C LYS A 343 6.40 -14.58 -31.69
N THR A 344 5.56 -13.62 -31.32
CA THR A 344 5.57 -12.26 -31.89
C THR A 344 6.02 -11.19 -30.89
N ARG A 345 5.93 -11.44 -29.59
CA ARG A 345 6.10 -10.42 -28.53
C ARG A 345 6.99 -10.85 -27.36
N GLY A 346 7.55 -12.06 -27.37
CA GLY A 346 8.42 -12.57 -26.30
C GLY A 346 7.66 -13.42 -25.28
N ASN A 347 8.34 -13.85 -24.21
CA ASN A 347 7.83 -14.83 -23.25
C ASN A 347 6.44 -14.44 -22.68
N MET A 348 5.48 -15.36 -22.77
CA MET A 348 4.08 -15.14 -22.33
C MET A 348 3.67 -15.99 -21.12
N LYS A 349 4.61 -16.71 -20.49
CA LYS A 349 4.39 -17.65 -19.38
C LYS A 349 3.46 -17.10 -18.29
N GLU A 350 3.86 -15.99 -17.66
CA GLU A 350 3.13 -15.47 -16.48
C GLU A 350 1.71 -15.03 -16.86
N THR A 351 1.56 -14.33 -17.99
CA THR A 351 0.25 -13.89 -18.49
C THR A 351 -0.67 -15.07 -18.81
N VAL A 352 -0.13 -16.15 -19.36
CA VAL A 352 -0.90 -17.37 -19.65
C VAL A 352 -1.34 -18.04 -18.35
N ILE A 353 -0.43 -18.20 -17.39
CA ILE A 353 -0.72 -18.82 -16.10
C ILE A 353 -1.80 -18.03 -15.35
N GLU A 354 -1.69 -16.70 -15.29
CA GLU A 354 -2.69 -15.84 -14.64
C GLU A 354 -4.08 -15.99 -15.27
N LYS A 355 -4.16 -16.09 -16.59
CA LYS A 355 -5.44 -16.30 -17.29
C LYS A 355 -6.03 -17.67 -17.00
N VAL A 356 -5.21 -18.73 -17.00
CA VAL A 356 -5.66 -20.08 -16.64
C VAL A 356 -6.18 -20.12 -15.21
N GLU A 357 -5.44 -19.55 -14.25
CA GLU A 357 -5.87 -19.44 -12.84
C GLU A 357 -7.24 -18.77 -12.74
N LYS A 358 -7.42 -17.64 -13.45
CA LYS A 358 -8.67 -16.89 -13.43
C LYS A 358 -9.87 -17.69 -13.93
N VAL A 359 -9.73 -18.50 -14.99
CA VAL A 359 -10.83 -19.34 -15.50
C VAL A 359 -11.36 -20.27 -14.42
N PHE A 360 -10.47 -20.90 -13.65
CA PHE A 360 -10.88 -21.79 -12.57
C PHE A 360 -11.43 -21.06 -11.34
N GLU A 361 -10.90 -19.87 -11.03
CA GLU A 361 -11.43 -18.99 -9.98
C GLU A 361 -12.87 -18.54 -10.32
N ASP A 362 -13.10 -18.09 -11.55
CA ASP A 362 -14.40 -17.64 -12.05
C ASP A 362 -15.41 -18.80 -12.13
N ALA A 363 -14.98 -19.99 -12.57
CA ALA A 363 -15.83 -21.18 -12.59
C ALA A 363 -16.25 -21.60 -11.17
N SER A 364 -15.33 -21.48 -10.21
CA SER A 364 -15.59 -21.78 -8.78
C SER A 364 -16.51 -20.77 -8.08
N SER A 365 -16.87 -19.66 -8.74
CA SER A 365 -17.75 -18.61 -8.20
C SER A 365 -19.21 -18.73 -8.66
N LYS A 366 -19.47 -19.58 -9.67
CA LYS A 366 -20.80 -19.80 -10.25
C LYS A 366 -21.54 -21.02 -9.66
N ASP A 367 -20.82 -21.86 -8.91
CA ASP A 367 -21.34 -22.96 -8.10
C ASP A 367 -21.42 -22.55 -6.62
#